data_AF-A0A6J0CG90-F1
#
_entry.id   AF-A0A6J0CG90-F1
#
_cell.length_a   1.000
_cell.length_b   1.000
_cell.length_c   1.000
_cell.angle_alpha   90.00
_cell.angle_beta   90.00
_cell.angle_gamma   90.00
#
_symmetry.space_group_name_H-M   'P 1'
#
loop_
_entity.id
_entity.type
_entity.pdbx_description
1 polymer ?
#
loop_
_entity_poly.entity_id
_entity_poly.type
_entity_poly.pdbx_seq_one_letter_code
_entity_poly.pdbx_strand_id
1 'polypeptide(L)'
;MGPRRRLPLPLLLLLTAWVPASQGLRCMQCGSNQKCLVTECALGQDLCRTTVLREWEDDDELEVVTRDCAHYEKTNRTMSYRVNSKIISLAEVMCATDLCNRPRPGARGLAFPRGRYLECMSCSSLDQSCERGREQILQCRYPGEQCVEVVTLPSSERSAKDENYTRGCGSLPGCPGIAGFHGNHTFHFLKCCNDSRCNGGPVLDLQDLPPNGFQCYSCEGNSCSSKETSLIDCRGPMNQCLEATGLDGAGDLNSGSHISGAKYCTNRAISPFPRLYYC
;
A
#
# COMPACT_ATOMS: atom_id res chain seq x y z
N MET A 1 23.94 -67.28 33.48
CA MET A 1 22.55 -67.04 33.04
C MET A 1 22.14 -65.65 33.52
N GLY A 2 22.06 -64.67 32.64
CA GLY A 2 21.55 -63.33 32.94
C GLY A 2 20.47 -62.96 31.92
N PRO A 3 19.26 -62.53 32.32
CA PRO A 3 18.18 -62.35 31.37
C PRO A 3 18.38 -61.04 30.59
N ARG A 4 18.49 -61.16 29.26
CA ARG A 4 18.35 -60.03 28.34
C ARG A 4 16.91 -59.53 28.39
N ARG A 5 16.66 -58.43 29.10
CA ARG A 5 15.41 -57.66 29.02
C ARG A 5 15.28 -57.11 27.60
N ARG A 6 14.44 -57.75 26.79
CA ARG A 6 13.94 -57.16 25.53
C ARG A 6 12.95 -56.06 25.91
N LEU A 7 13.35 -54.81 25.74
CA LEU A 7 12.44 -53.67 25.78
C LEU A 7 11.43 -53.85 24.63
N PRO A 8 10.11 -53.79 24.87
CA PRO A 8 9.15 -53.96 23.80
C PRO A 8 9.15 -52.70 22.93
N LEU A 9 9.18 -52.91 21.61
CA LEU A 9 9.19 -51.91 20.55
C LEU A 9 7.83 -51.23 20.23
N PRO A 10 6.66 -51.43 20.91
CA PRO A 10 5.40 -50.84 20.45
C PRO A 10 5.10 -49.46 21.04
N LEU A 11 6.01 -48.86 21.83
CA LEU A 11 5.78 -47.52 22.39
C LEU A 11 6.23 -46.37 21.47
N LEU A 12 6.97 -46.67 20.39
CA LEU A 12 7.49 -45.65 19.46
C LEU A 12 6.49 -45.22 18.36
N LEU A 13 5.33 -45.89 18.26
CA LEU A 13 4.33 -45.62 17.22
C LEU A 13 3.18 -44.69 17.65
N LEU A 14 3.17 -44.23 18.90
CA LEU A 14 2.22 -43.21 19.41
C LEU A 14 2.76 -41.78 19.31
N LEU A 15 3.96 -41.61 18.75
CA LEU A 15 4.62 -40.31 18.52
C LEU A 15 4.53 -39.84 17.06
N THR A 16 3.63 -40.40 16.25
CA THR A 16 3.20 -39.74 15.01
C THR A 16 2.30 -38.56 15.36
N ALA A 17 2.98 -37.51 15.81
CA ALA A 17 2.65 -36.11 15.68
C ALA A 17 1.18 -35.87 15.29
N TRP A 18 0.36 -35.60 16.30
CA TRP A 18 -0.56 -34.49 16.18
C TRP A 18 0.29 -33.25 15.87
N VAL A 19 0.60 -33.04 14.60
CA VAL A 19 0.92 -31.71 14.11
C VAL A 19 -0.37 -30.94 14.41
N PRO A 20 -0.37 -29.97 15.34
CA PRO A 20 -1.53 -29.09 15.47
C PRO A 20 -1.75 -28.59 14.05
N ALA A 21 -2.96 -28.79 13.50
CA ALA A 21 -3.33 -28.08 12.29
C ALA A 21 -2.93 -26.63 12.54
N SER A 22 -1.96 -26.13 11.77
CA SER A 22 -1.43 -24.78 11.95
C SER A 22 -2.65 -23.88 11.80
N GLN A 23 -3.19 -23.42 12.93
CA GLN A 23 -4.38 -22.57 12.91
C GLN A 23 -3.97 -21.32 12.15
N GLY A 24 -4.76 -20.93 11.14
CA GLY A 24 -4.51 -19.69 10.42
C GLY A 24 -4.52 -18.52 11.39
N LEU A 25 -3.77 -17.46 11.07
CA LEU A 25 -3.81 -16.21 11.82
C LEU A 25 -5.28 -15.75 11.94
N ARG A 26 -5.70 -15.35 13.14
CA ARG A 26 -7.05 -14.80 13.34
C ARG A 26 -7.00 -13.29 13.50
N CYS A 27 -7.87 -12.58 12.81
CA CYS A 27 -7.97 -11.12 12.88
C CYS A 27 -9.40 -10.67 13.18
N MET A 28 -9.54 -9.43 13.65
CA MET A 28 -10.84 -8.76 13.63
C MET A 28 -11.12 -8.28 12.21
N GLN A 29 -12.34 -8.52 11.74
CA GLN A 29 -12.86 -7.97 10.49
C GLN A 29 -14.04 -7.05 10.78
N CYS A 30 -13.94 -5.78 10.36
CA CYS A 30 -14.97 -4.77 10.59
C CYS A 30 -15.12 -3.86 9.37
N GLY A 31 -16.35 -3.72 8.87
CA GLY A 31 -16.73 -2.61 7.98
C GLY A 31 -16.95 -1.31 8.76
N SER A 32 -17.02 -0.18 8.06
CA SER A 32 -17.09 1.17 8.65
C SER A 32 -18.18 1.36 9.71
N ASN A 33 -19.35 0.71 9.54
CA ASN A 33 -20.52 0.82 10.43
C ASN A 33 -21.04 -0.52 10.96
N GLN A 34 -20.21 -1.58 10.96
CA GLN A 34 -20.66 -2.93 11.31
C GLN A 34 -20.00 -3.47 12.59
N LYS A 35 -20.68 -4.42 13.24
CA LYS A 35 -20.09 -5.16 14.36
C LYS A 35 -18.88 -5.94 13.86
N CYS A 36 -17.78 -5.84 14.59
CA CYS A 36 -16.57 -6.59 14.30
C CYS A 36 -16.76 -8.08 14.56
N LEU A 37 -16.29 -8.92 13.65
CA LEU A 37 -16.24 -10.37 13.79
C LEU A 37 -14.80 -10.85 13.87
N VAL A 38 -14.57 -12.03 14.46
CA VAL A 38 -13.28 -12.71 14.38
C VAL A 38 -13.30 -13.61 13.17
N THR A 39 -12.30 -13.50 12.30
CA THR A 39 -12.15 -14.32 11.11
C THR A 39 -10.77 -14.98 11.08
N GLU A 40 -10.72 -16.20 10.55
CA GLU A 40 -9.47 -16.90 10.25
C GLU A 40 -9.00 -16.46 8.86
N CYS A 41 -7.76 -16.00 8.76
CA CYS A 41 -7.20 -15.46 7.54
C CYS A 41 -6.90 -16.55 6.52
N ALA A 42 -7.05 -16.22 5.23
CA ALA A 42 -6.76 -17.14 4.15
C ALA A 42 -5.26 -17.45 4.03
N LEU A 43 -4.91 -18.52 3.30
CA LEU A 43 -3.52 -18.84 2.99
C LEU A 43 -2.83 -17.65 2.30
N GLY A 44 -1.66 -17.27 2.80
CA GLY A 44 -0.90 -16.10 2.34
C GLY A 44 -1.34 -14.76 2.94
N GLN A 45 -2.34 -14.75 3.83
CA GLN A 45 -2.71 -13.60 4.66
C GLN A 45 -2.28 -13.83 6.11
N ASP A 46 -1.06 -13.38 6.41
CA ASP A 46 -0.33 -13.58 7.66
C ASP A 46 -0.17 -12.27 8.46
N LEU A 47 -0.92 -11.23 8.09
CA LEU A 47 -1.02 -9.97 8.82
C LEU A 47 -2.48 -9.62 9.13
N CYS A 48 -2.70 -8.99 10.28
CA CYS A 48 -3.92 -8.23 10.54
C CYS A 48 -3.70 -6.77 10.19
N ARG A 49 -4.69 -6.18 9.54
CA ARG A 49 -4.73 -4.79 9.11
C ARG A 49 -5.72 -3.98 9.94
N THR A 50 -5.36 -2.74 10.23
CA THR A 50 -6.27 -1.67 10.64
C THR A 50 -6.06 -0.47 9.72
N THR A 51 -7.12 -0.03 9.06
CA THR A 51 -7.12 1.18 8.23
C THR A 51 -7.95 2.25 8.93
N VAL A 52 -7.39 3.45 9.05
CA VAL A 52 -8.02 4.61 9.66
C VAL A 52 -8.06 5.73 8.64
N LEU A 53 -9.26 6.21 8.31
CA LEU A 53 -9.51 7.42 7.55
C LEU A 53 -10.01 8.50 8.51
N ARG A 54 -9.38 9.67 8.48
CA ARG A 54 -9.82 10.85 9.21
C ARG A 54 -10.01 12.00 8.26
N GLU A 55 -11.13 12.69 8.42
CA GLU A 55 -11.45 13.93 7.73
C GLU A 55 -11.62 15.04 8.77
N TRP A 56 -10.88 16.13 8.58
CA TRP A 56 -10.88 17.29 9.46
C TRP A 56 -11.42 18.51 8.72
N GLU A 57 -12.46 19.14 9.24
CA GLU A 57 -13.06 20.37 8.73
C GLU A 57 -13.46 21.26 9.92
N ASP A 58 -12.94 22.49 9.99
CA ASP A 58 -13.34 23.51 10.99
C ASP A 58 -13.52 22.98 12.44
N ASP A 59 -12.54 22.18 12.91
CA ASP A 59 -12.48 21.48 14.21
C ASP A 59 -13.36 20.23 14.39
N ASP A 60 -14.23 19.92 13.43
CA ASP A 60 -14.93 18.64 13.37
C ASP A 60 -14.02 17.53 12.81
N GLU A 61 -14.01 16.37 13.47
CA GLU A 61 -13.27 15.18 13.05
C GLU A 61 -14.25 14.03 12.78
N LEU A 62 -14.25 13.54 11.54
CA LEU A 62 -14.88 12.28 11.17
C LEU A 62 -13.80 11.20 11.11
N GLU A 63 -13.92 10.15 11.93
CA GLU A 63 -13.02 8.99 11.91
C GLU A 63 -13.78 7.73 11.44
N VAL A 64 -13.23 7.06 10.43
CA VAL A 64 -13.71 5.76 9.94
C VAL A 64 -12.59 4.73 10.11
N VAL A 65 -12.88 3.63 10.79
CA VAL A 65 -11.90 2.56 11.04
C VAL A 65 -12.40 1.24 10.46
N THR A 66 -11.60 0.65 9.58
CA THR A 66 -11.84 -0.71 9.05
C THR A 66 -10.71 -1.64 9.49
N ARG A 67 -11.02 -2.93 9.58
CA ARG A 67 -10.08 -3.97 10.02
C ARG A 67 -10.28 -5.22 9.18
N ASP A 68 -9.19 -5.90 8.87
CA ASP A 68 -9.23 -7.07 7.99
C ASP A 68 -7.95 -7.92 8.11
N CYS A 69 -7.91 -9.06 7.42
CA CYS A 69 -6.68 -9.79 7.10
C CYS A 69 -5.90 -9.10 5.97
N ALA A 70 -4.59 -9.32 5.91
CA ALA A 70 -3.69 -8.74 4.90
C ALA A 70 -2.52 -9.69 4.58
N HIS A 71 -1.97 -9.52 3.37
CA HIS A 71 -0.79 -10.26 2.90
C HIS A 71 0.52 -9.70 3.50
N TYR A 72 1.52 -10.57 3.70
CA TYR A 72 2.83 -10.24 4.27
C TYR A 72 3.55 -9.05 3.62
N GLU A 73 3.29 -8.80 2.34
CA GLU A 73 3.92 -7.72 1.56
C GLU A 73 3.43 -6.32 1.99
N LYS A 74 2.35 -6.25 2.77
CA LYS A 74 1.78 -5.00 3.29
C LYS A 74 2.62 -4.47 4.44
N THR A 75 2.75 -3.14 4.49
CA THR A 75 3.55 -2.44 5.50
C THR A 75 2.77 -1.28 6.10
N ASN A 76 3.25 -0.78 7.24
CA ASN A 76 2.69 0.40 7.88
C ASN A 76 2.88 1.61 6.97
N ARG A 77 1.82 2.41 6.83
CA ARG A 77 1.89 3.61 6.00
C ARG A 77 0.92 4.68 6.46
N THR A 78 1.31 5.93 6.22
CA THR A 78 0.46 7.09 6.46
C THR A 78 0.53 8.05 5.29
N MET A 79 -0.57 8.77 5.08
CA MET A 79 -0.66 9.86 4.12
C MET A 79 -1.67 10.88 4.60
N SER A 80 -1.31 12.15 4.57
CA SER A 80 -2.19 13.26 4.91
C SER A 80 -2.04 14.39 3.91
N TYR A 81 -3.15 14.95 3.43
CA TYR A 81 -3.17 16.00 2.42
C TYR A 81 -4.40 16.89 2.58
N ARG A 82 -4.36 18.07 1.96
CA ARG A 82 -5.44 19.05 1.93
C ARG A 82 -6.29 18.87 0.67
N VAL A 83 -7.61 18.98 0.85
CA VAL A 83 -8.61 19.04 -0.23
C VAL A 83 -9.66 20.06 0.17
N ASN A 84 -9.87 21.10 -0.62
CA ASN A 84 -10.70 22.25 -0.26
C ASN A 84 -10.26 22.86 1.08
N SER A 85 -11.18 22.97 2.03
CA SER A 85 -10.97 23.37 3.44
C SER A 85 -10.50 22.22 4.33
N LYS A 86 -10.51 20.99 3.83
CA LYS A 86 -10.38 19.77 4.64
C LYS A 86 -8.95 19.24 4.68
N ILE A 87 -8.64 18.51 5.75
CA ILE A 87 -7.45 17.65 5.81
C ILE A 87 -7.93 16.20 5.81
N ILE A 88 -7.52 15.44 4.81
CA ILE A 88 -7.71 13.99 4.75
C ILE A 88 -6.45 13.32 5.30
N SER A 89 -6.61 12.33 6.18
CA SER A 89 -5.53 11.54 6.74
C SER A 89 -5.87 10.06 6.69
N LEU A 90 -5.00 9.28 6.06
CA LEU A 90 -5.08 7.84 5.86
C LEU A 90 -3.93 7.20 6.62
N ALA A 91 -4.23 6.18 7.43
CA ALA A 91 -3.22 5.38 8.11
C ALA A 91 -3.56 3.90 8.01
N GLU A 92 -2.61 3.07 7.60
CA GLU A 92 -2.72 1.63 7.57
C GLU A 92 -1.65 1.04 8.47
N VAL A 93 -2.06 0.21 9.44
CA VAL A 93 -1.17 -0.43 10.40
C VAL A 93 -1.34 -1.94 10.33
N MET A 94 -0.21 -2.64 10.26
CA MET A 94 -0.09 -4.09 10.22
C MET A 94 0.41 -4.65 11.55
N CYS A 95 -0.02 -5.86 11.88
CA CYS A 95 0.52 -6.65 12.98
C CYS A 95 0.33 -8.15 12.70
N ALA A 96 1.20 -9.00 13.24
CA ALA A 96 1.33 -10.41 12.81
C ALA A 96 0.88 -11.45 13.86
N THR A 97 0.23 -11.03 14.94
CA THR A 97 -0.20 -11.96 16.02
C THR A 97 -1.71 -12.05 16.11
N ASP A 98 -2.21 -13.18 16.60
CA ASP A 98 -3.64 -13.42 16.76
C ASP A 98 -4.37 -12.25 17.42
N LEU A 99 -5.39 -11.75 16.73
CA LEU A 99 -6.28 -10.66 17.15
C LEU A 99 -5.56 -9.37 17.55
N CYS A 100 -4.36 -9.12 17.03
CA CYS A 100 -3.57 -7.93 17.38
C CYS A 100 -4.25 -6.62 16.98
N ASN A 101 -5.12 -6.65 15.97
CA ASN A 101 -5.91 -5.49 15.53
C ASN A 101 -7.18 -5.26 16.36
N ARG A 102 -7.39 -6.01 17.46
CA ARG A 102 -8.57 -5.86 18.31
C ARG A 102 -8.69 -4.45 18.90
N PRO A 103 -9.88 -3.80 18.82
CA PRO A 103 -10.09 -2.50 19.45
C PRO A 103 -9.73 -2.56 20.94
N ARG A 104 -8.87 -1.66 21.39
CA ARG A 104 -8.52 -1.54 22.81
C ARG A 104 -9.56 -0.63 23.49
N PRO A 105 -10.27 -1.11 24.52
CA PRO A 105 -11.19 -0.26 25.28
C PRO A 105 -10.44 0.95 25.87
N GLY A 106 -10.96 2.16 25.65
CA GLY A 106 -10.37 3.38 26.20
C GLY A 106 -9.10 3.89 25.50
N ALA A 107 -8.59 3.19 24.49
CA ALA A 107 -7.57 3.74 23.60
C ALA A 107 -8.24 4.75 22.65
N ARG A 108 -8.56 5.94 23.17
CA ARG A 108 -8.60 7.11 22.29
C ARG A 108 -7.22 7.21 21.64
N GLY A 109 -7.17 7.51 20.34
CA GLY A 109 -5.90 7.74 19.65
C GLY A 109 -5.01 8.63 20.52
N LEU A 110 -3.72 8.29 20.60
CA LEU A 110 -2.75 9.11 21.35
C LEU A 110 -3.00 10.57 20.98
N ALA A 111 -3.20 11.41 22.00
CA ALA A 111 -3.33 12.85 21.79
C ALA A 111 -2.17 13.29 20.89
N PHE A 112 -2.51 13.84 19.73
CA PHE A 112 -1.53 14.16 18.70
C PHE A 112 -0.38 14.95 19.33
N PRO A 113 0.87 14.48 19.18
CA PRO A 113 1.97 15.15 19.84
C PRO A 113 2.05 16.57 19.28
N ARG A 114 1.93 17.56 20.17
CA ARG A 114 2.04 18.98 19.81
C ARG A 114 3.52 19.28 19.60
N GLY A 115 3.97 19.20 18.35
CA GLY A 115 5.35 19.52 17.93
C GLY A 115 5.38 20.34 16.64
N ARG A 116 6.41 21.19 16.49
CA ARG A 116 6.73 21.83 15.20
C ARG A 116 7.46 20.83 14.32
N TYR A 117 6.70 19.96 13.66
CA TYR A 117 7.22 19.01 12.68
C TYR A 117 7.41 19.64 11.31
N LEU A 118 7.86 18.84 10.36
CA LEU A 118 8.09 19.20 8.97
C LEU A 118 6.87 19.90 8.34
N GLU A 119 7.10 20.96 7.59
CA GLU A 119 6.09 21.62 6.76
C GLU A 119 6.25 21.17 5.31
N CYS A 120 5.15 20.77 4.68
CA CYS A 120 5.12 20.30 3.30
C CYS A 120 4.10 21.07 2.48
N MET A 121 4.29 21.10 1.16
CA MET A 121 3.25 21.53 0.24
C MET A 121 2.17 20.45 0.17
N SER A 122 0.91 20.86 0.04
CA SER A 122 -0.21 19.94 0.01
C SER A 122 -1.34 20.40 -0.90
N CYS A 123 -1.86 19.45 -1.67
CA CYS A 123 -2.92 19.65 -2.64
C CYS A 123 -3.47 18.27 -3.07
N SER A 124 -4.57 18.28 -3.80
CA SER A 124 -5.18 17.11 -4.43
C SER A 124 -5.72 17.44 -5.83
N SER A 125 -5.79 16.43 -6.69
CA SER A 125 -6.48 16.50 -7.98
C SER A 125 -8.01 16.52 -7.83
N LEU A 126 -8.58 16.10 -6.69
CA LEU A 126 -10.04 16.10 -6.47
C LEU A 126 -10.65 17.50 -6.54
N ASP A 127 -9.98 18.49 -5.98
CA ASP A 127 -10.39 19.90 -6.00
C ASP A 127 -9.59 20.73 -7.01
N GLN A 128 -8.77 20.07 -7.84
CA GLN A 128 -7.87 20.66 -8.83
C GLN A 128 -6.87 21.65 -8.21
N SER A 129 -6.56 21.51 -6.92
CA SER A 129 -5.67 22.45 -6.23
C SER A 129 -4.23 22.31 -6.69
N CYS A 130 -3.79 21.10 -7.07
CA CYS A 130 -2.44 20.86 -7.58
C CYS A 130 -2.25 21.48 -8.97
N GLU A 131 -3.15 21.17 -9.91
CA GLU A 131 -3.09 21.57 -11.31
C GLU A 131 -3.23 23.09 -11.47
N ARG A 132 -3.98 23.74 -10.56
CA ARG A 132 -4.17 25.20 -10.55
C ARG A 132 -3.10 25.96 -9.76
N GLY A 133 -2.10 25.27 -9.20
CA GLY A 133 -1.06 25.89 -8.35
C GLY A 133 -1.61 26.53 -7.08
N ARG A 134 -2.72 26.01 -6.54
CA ARG A 134 -3.38 26.46 -5.30
C ARG A 134 -2.96 25.60 -4.10
N GLU A 135 -1.73 25.13 -4.13
CA GLU A 135 -1.16 24.29 -3.08
C GLU A 135 -1.01 25.07 -1.77
N GLN A 136 -1.34 24.40 -0.68
CA GLN A 136 -1.38 24.96 0.68
C GLN A 136 -0.29 24.33 1.54
N ILE A 137 0.07 24.97 2.63
CA ILE A 137 1.02 24.41 3.59
C ILE A 137 0.29 23.43 4.51
N LEU A 138 0.86 22.24 4.69
CA LEU A 138 0.44 21.25 5.67
C LEU A 138 1.60 20.95 6.60
N GLN A 139 1.35 21.07 7.90
CA GLN A 139 2.29 20.65 8.92
C GLN A 139 2.09 19.16 9.20
N CYS A 140 3.15 18.37 9.09
CA CYS A 140 3.10 16.94 9.36
C CYS A 140 2.80 16.68 10.83
N ARG A 141 2.17 15.55 11.13
CA ARG A 141 1.67 15.24 12.49
C ARG A 141 2.57 14.28 13.23
N TYR A 142 3.39 13.52 12.51
CA TYR A 142 4.28 12.52 13.09
C TYR A 142 5.75 12.79 12.74
N PRO A 143 6.70 12.56 13.67
CA PRO A 143 8.12 12.84 13.45
C PRO A 143 8.77 11.95 12.37
N GLY A 144 8.13 10.85 11.99
CA GLY A 144 8.59 9.98 10.89
C GLY A 144 7.98 10.31 9.53
N GLU A 145 7.06 11.28 9.46
CA GLU A 145 6.48 11.72 8.19
C GLU A 145 7.45 12.59 7.41
N GLN A 146 7.40 12.41 6.10
CA GLN A 146 8.18 13.13 5.09
C GLN A 146 7.22 13.91 4.20
N CYS A 147 7.74 14.87 3.45
CA CYS A 147 6.97 15.47 2.38
C CYS A 147 6.85 14.48 1.23
N VAL A 148 5.62 14.19 0.82
CA VAL A 148 5.31 13.22 -0.23
C VAL A 148 4.62 13.88 -1.41
N GLU A 149 4.90 13.36 -2.59
CA GLU A 149 4.26 13.66 -3.86
C GLU A 149 3.95 12.32 -4.53
N VAL A 150 2.68 12.06 -4.80
CA VAL A 150 2.20 10.82 -5.37
C VAL A 150 1.40 11.10 -6.65
N VAL A 151 1.80 10.44 -7.73
CA VAL A 151 1.17 10.47 -9.04
C VAL A 151 0.67 9.07 -9.37
N THR A 152 -0.57 8.97 -9.81
CA THR A 152 -1.20 7.73 -10.27
C THR A 152 -2.03 8.03 -11.51
N LEU A 153 -1.52 7.66 -12.69
CA LEU A 153 -2.24 7.76 -13.96
C LEU A 153 -2.50 6.34 -14.47
N PRO A 154 -3.74 5.84 -14.34
CA PRO A 154 -4.09 4.48 -14.76
C PRO A 154 -4.29 4.35 -16.29
N SER A 155 -4.15 3.12 -16.80
CA SER A 155 -4.26 2.75 -18.22
C SER A 155 -5.68 2.76 -18.80
N SER A 156 -6.70 2.80 -17.93
CA SER A 156 -8.11 2.76 -18.28
C SER A 156 -8.90 3.50 -17.22
N GLU A 157 -10.07 4.04 -17.57
CA GLU A 157 -11.07 4.68 -16.69
C GLU A 157 -11.63 3.76 -15.57
N ARG A 158 -10.86 2.80 -15.06
CA ARG A 158 -11.29 1.80 -14.08
C ARG A 158 -11.37 2.28 -12.63
N SER A 159 -11.11 3.55 -12.37
CA SER A 159 -11.68 4.23 -11.19
C SER A 159 -11.61 5.74 -11.40
N ALA A 160 -12.68 6.35 -11.91
CA ALA A 160 -12.84 7.81 -11.95
C ALA A 160 -12.97 8.45 -10.54
N LYS A 161 -12.50 7.77 -9.48
CA LYS A 161 -12.66 8.16 -8.08
C LYS A 161 -11.34 8.28 -7.31
N ASP A 162 -10.23 7.72 -7.83
CA ASP A 162 -8.95 7.79 -7.13
C ASP A 162 -8.21 9.08 -7.51
N GLU A 163 -7.52 9.67 -6.55
CA GLU A 163 -6.77 10.90 -6.81
C GLU A 163 -5.55 10.62 -7.68
N ASN A 164 -5.58 11.16 -8.90
CA ASN A 164 -4.47 11.04 -9.84
C ASN A 164 -3.21 11.74 -9.34
N TYR A 165 -3.36 12.78 -8.51
CA TYR A 165 -2.24 13.57 -8.05
C TYR A 165 -2.48 14.10 -6.63
N THR A 166 -1.53 13.89 -5.74
CA THR A 166 -1.61 14.34 -4.34
C THR A 166 -0.26 14.74 -3.78
N ARG A 167 -0.25 15.77 -2.94
CA ARG A 167 0.92 16.19 -2.15
C ARG A 167 0.55 16.35 -0.69
N GLY A 168 1.49 16.05 0.19
CA GLY A 168 1.30 16.30 1.61
C GLY A 168 2.37 15.67 2.47
N CYS A 169 1.93 15.12 3.60
CA CYS A 169 2.78 14.46 4.58
C CYS A 169 2.54 12.96 4.57
N GLY A 170 3.57 12.14 4.75
CA GLY A 170 3.35 10.71 4.87
C GLY A 170 4.61 9.90 5.10
N SER A 171 4.40 8.63 5.41
CA SER A 171 5.43 7.60 5.44
C SER A 171 4.95 6.47 4.55
N LEU A 172 5.41 6.44 3.31
CA LEU A 172 4.98 5.48 2.30
C LEU A 172 6.10 4.46 1.98
N PRO A 173 5.75 3.22 1.59
CA PRO A 173 6.74 2.24 1.15
C PRO A 173 7.51 2.76 -0.07
N GLY A 174 8.84 2.74 0.01
CA GLY A 174 9.71 3.31 -1.02
C GLY A 174 10.32 4.66 -0.66
N CYS A 175 9.84 5.31 0.42
CA CYS A 175 10.49 6.48 1.01
C CYS A 175 11.70 6.10 1.88
N PRO A 176 12.73 6.97 2.04
CA PRO A 176 12.92 8.24 1.33
C PRO A 176 13.43 8.05 -0.11
N GLY A 177 13.29 9.09 -0.93
CA GLY A 177 13.78 9.14 -2.30
C GLY A 177 12.66 9.12 -3.35
N ILE A 178 13.02 8.75 -4.57
CA ILE A 178 12.08 8.63 -5.69
C ILE A 178 11.90 7.17 -6.01
N ALA A 179 10.67 6.77 -6.28
CA ALA A 179 10.35 5.46 -6.79
C ALA A 179 9.12 5.53 -7.69
N GLY A 180 9.14 4.81 -8.80
CA GLY A 180 8.08 4.90 -9.78
C GLY A 180 8.21 3.83 -10.86
N PHE A 181 7.14 3.67 -11.61
CA PHE A 181 7.12 2.83 -12.78
C PHE A 181 6.20 3.44 -13.84
N HIS A 182 6.49 3.15 -15.10
CA HIS A 182 5.62 3.50 -16.20
C HIS A 182 5.58 2.40 -17.26
N GLY A 183 4.41 2.26 -17.85
CA GLY A 183 4.15 1.46 -19.04
C GLY A 183 3.65 2.35 -20.16
N ASN A 184 3.05 1.73 -21.18
CA ASN A 184 2.49 2.47 -22.30
C ASN A 184 1.33 3.42 -21.90
N HIS A 185 0.56 3.01 -20.90
CA HIS A 185 -0.64 3.74 -20.45
C HIS A 185 -0.70 3.91 -18.93
N THR A 186 0.28 3.40 -18.19
CA THR A 186 0.33 3.54 -16.73
C THR A 186 1.50 4.41 -16.33
N PHE A 187 1.30 5.26 -15.32
CA PHE A 187 2.39 5.99 -14.68
C PHE A 187 2.12 6.11 -13.19
N HIS A 188 3.06 5.63 -12.40
CA HIS A 188 3.06 5.83 -10.96
C HIS A 188 4.39 6.42 -10.52
N PHE A 189 4.31 7.44 -9.68
CA PHE A 189 5.48 8.14 -9.18
C PHE A 189 5.28 8.51 -7.72
N LEU A 190 6.28 8.18 -6.91
CA LEU A 190 6.38 8.54 -5.50
C LEU A 190 7.69 9.30 -5.32
N LYS A 191 7.63 10.50 -4.77
CA LYS A 191 8.78 11.25 -4.30
C LYS A 191 8.58 11.59 -2.83
N CYS A 192 9.60 11.31 -2.02
CA CYS A 192 9.63 11.63 -0.61
C CYS A 192 10.92 12.36 -0.25
N CYS A 193 10.81 13.41 0.57
CA CYS A 193 11.93 14.23 1.00
C CYS A 193 11.71 14.81 2.41
N ASN A 194 12.80 15.14 3.10
CA ASN A 194 12.79 15.47 4.54
C ASN A 194 13.03 16.96 4.83
N ASP A 195 13.15 17.79 3.81
CA ASP A 195 13.36 19.23 3.95
C ASP A 195 12.03 19.99 3.86
N SER A 196 11.95 21.15 4.50
CA SER A 196 10.72 21.95 4.51
C SER A 196 10.30 22.31 3.09
N ARG A 197 9.05 21.97 2.72
CA ARG A 197 8.40 22.27 1.43
C ARG A 197 9.15 21.76 0.19
N CYS A 198 9.96 20.71 0.34
CA CYS A 198 10.75 20.11 -0.74
C CYS A 198 9.91 19.40 -1.83
N ASN A 199 8.64 19.13 -1.56
CA ASN A 199 7.68 18.53 -2.49
C ASN A 199 6.88 19.55 -3.30
N GLY A 200 7.25 20.83 -3.29
CA GLY A 200 6.66 21.85 -4.16
C GLY A 200 7.15 21.77 -5.61
N GLY A 201 6.57 22.60 -6.48
CA GLY A 201 6.93 22.71 -7.90
C GLY A 201 5.73 22.46 -8.82
N PRO A 202 5.91 22.49 -10.15
CA PRO A 202 4.83 22.16 -11.07
C PRO A 202 4.35 20.72 -10.88
N VAL A 203 3.11 20.43 -11.28
CA VAL A 203 2.59 19.06 -11.36
C VAL A 203 3.45 18.26 -12.32
N LEU A 204 3.83 17.05 -11.91
CA LEU A 204 4.66 16.15 -12.71
C LEU A 204 3.81 15.25 -13.61
N ASP A 205 4.06 15.31 -14.91
CA ASP A 205 3.60 14.31 -15.88
C ASP A 205 4.78 13.45 -16.39
N LEU A 206 4.49 12.27 -16.94
CA LEU A 206 5.48 11.39 -17.55
C LEU A 206 6.20 12.10 -18.70
N GLN A 207 5.52 12.96 -19.44
CA GLN A 207 6.09 13.68 -20.58
C GLN A 207 7.12 14.75 -20.19
N ASP A 208 7.03 15.26 -18.96
CA ASP A 208 8.01 16.19 -18.40
C ASP A 208 9.33 15.50 -18.07
N LEU A 209 9.32 14.16 -17.95
CA LEU A 209 10.51 13.36 -17.74
C LEU A 209 11.20 13.06 -19.08
N PRO A 210 12.48 13.46 -19.26
CA PRO A 210 13.20 13.20 -20.50
C PRO A 210 13.46 11.70 -20.68
N PRO A 211 13.50 11.18 -21.92
CA PRO A 211 13.95 9.83 -22.20
C PRO A 211 15.37 9.60 -21.65
N ASN A 212 15.61 8.45 -21.03
CA ASN A 212 16.89 8.12 -20.40
C ASN A 212 17.76 7.15 -21.22
N GLY A 213 17.31 6.78 -22.42
CA GLY A 213 18.03 5.90 -23.35
C GLY A 213 17.84 4.40 -23.11
N PHE A 214 17.07 4.00 -22.09
CA PHE A 214 16.69 2.60 -21.88
C PHE A 214 15.37 2.29 -22.59
N GLN A 215 15.22 1.05 -23.06
CA GLN A 215 13.99 0.56 -23.67
C GLN A 215 13.55 -0.73 -22.98
N CYS A 216 12.28 -0.81 -22.62
CA CYS A 216 11.69 -1.97 -21.97
C CYS A 216 10.42 -2.40 -22.70
N TYR A 217 10.07 -3.68 -22.55
CA TYR A 217 8.74 -4.14 -22.97
C TYR A 217 7.67 -3.63 -22.00
N SER A 218 6.50 -3.31 -22.54
CA SER A 218 5.32 -2.90 -21.80
C SER A 218 4.15 -3.80 -22.15
N CYS A 219 3.46 -4.29 -21.12
CA CYS A 219 2.18 -5.00 -21.22
C CYS A 219 1.50 -5.00 -19.86
N GLU A 220 0.17 -5.17 -19.82
CA GLU A 220 -0.60 -5.26 -18.59
C GLU A 220 -1.74 -6.28 -18.76
N GLY A 221 -1.98 -7.09 -17.74
CA GLY A 221 -3.08 -8.06 -17.66
C GLY A 221 -2.73 -9.44 -18.21
N ASN A 222 -3.77 -10.17 -18.63
CA ASN A 222 -3.63 -11.57 -19.10
C ASN A 222 -2.92 -11.70 -20.46
N SER A 223 -2.76 -10.59 -21.18
CA SER A 223 -2.26 -10.59 -22.56
C SER A 223 -0.80 -10.18 -22.70
N CYS A 224 0.04 -10.44 -21.70
CA CYS A 224 1.50 -10.30 -21.83
C CYS A 224 2.16 -11.40 -22.72
N SER A 225 1.51 -11.79 -23.81
CA SER A 225 2.10 -12.67 -24.83
C SER A 225 3.01 -11.87 -25.78
N SER A 226 3.93 -12.54 -26.47
CA SER A 226 4.93 -11.89 -27.36
C SER A 226 4.35 -11.03 -28.50
N LYS A 227 3.03 -11.10 -28.76
CA LYS A 227 2.36 -10.30 -29.80
C LYS A 227 1.79 -8.98 -29.31
N GLU A 228 1.57 -8.82 -28.01
CA GLU A 228 0.92 -7.64 -27.41
C GLU A 228 1.88 -6.82 -26.54
N THR A 229 3.13 -7.27 -26.39
CA THR A 229 4.20 -6.50 -25.75
C THR A 229 4.75 -5.45 -26.71
N SER A 230 4.54 -4.18 -26.41
CA SER A 230 5.18 -3.06 -27.12
C SER A 230 6.51 -2.68 -26.47
N LEU A 231 7.47 -2.21 -27.26
CA LEU A 231 8.69 -1.61 -26.74
C LEU A 231 8.42 -0.13 -26.43
N ILE A 232 8.81 0.34 -25.25
CA ILE A 232 8.64 1.74 -24.83
C ILE A 232 9.99 2.34 -24.43
N ASP A 233 10.15 3.64 -24.67
CA ASP A 233 11.30 4.40 -24.20
C ASP A 233 11.12 4.78 -22.73
N CYS A 234 12.07 4.38 -21.90
CA CYS A 234 12.08 4.70 -20.50
C CYS A 234 12.42 6.18 -20.26
N ARG A 235 11.85 6.77 -19.20
CA ARG A 235 11.93 8.20 -18.90
C ARG A 235 12.38 8.49 -17.48
N GLY A 236 13.04 9.63 -17.30
CA GLY A 236 13.49 10.12 -16.00
C GLY A 236 14.34 9.08 -15.26
N PRO A 237 14.12 8.86 -13.95
CA PRO A 237 14.92 7.93 -13.16
C PRO A 237 14.62 6.45 -13.46
N MET A 238 13.53 6.13 -14.19
CA MET A 238 13.03 4.77 -14.40
C MET A 238 13.87 4.03 -15.45
N ASN A 239 15.04 3.54 -15.07
CA ASN A 239 16.07 3.00 -15.97
C ASN A 239 16.23 1.47 -15.93
N GLN A 240 15.29 0.75 -15.33
CA GLN A 240 15.29 -0.72 -15.23
C GLN A 240 14.01 -1.30 -15.82
N CYS A 241 14.09 -2.51 -16.39
CA CYS A 241 12.91 -3.25 -16.83
C CYS A 241 12.40 -4.14 -15.70
N LEU A 242 11.13 -3.99 -15.36
CA LEU A 242 10.43 -4.79 -14.37
C LEU A 242 9.44 -5.72 -15.07
N GLU A 243 9.41 -6.98 -14.64
CA GLU A 243 8.35 -7.92 -14.95
C GLU A 243 7.71 -8.35 -13.63
N ALA A 244 6.41 -8.16 -13.51
CA ALA A 244 5.65 -8.51 -12.33
C ALA A 244 4.52 -9.47 -12.71
N THR A 245 4.32 -10.47 -11.87
CA THR A 245 3.20 -11.41 -11.99
C THR A 245 2.43 -11.40 -10.69
N GLY A 246 1.10 -11.38 -10.78
CA GLY A 246 0.22 -11.27 -9.63
C GLY A 246 -1.07 -12.04 -9.86
N LEU A 247 -1.76 -12.35 -8.77
CA LEU A 247 -3.11 -12.90 -8.83
C LEU A 247 -4.11 -11.75 -8.82
N ASP A 248 -4.85 -11.58 -9.92
CA ASP A 248 -5.96 -10.63 -9.95
C ASP A 248 -7.14 -11.23 -9.18
N GLY A 249 -7.25 -10.89 -7.88
CA GLY A 249 -8.32 -11.40 -7.02
C GLY A 249 -8.91 -10.34 -6.11
N ALA A 250 -10.15 -9.93 -6.38
CA ALA A 250 -11.07 -9.58 -5.28
C ALA A 250 -11.32 -10.89 -4.52
N GLY A 251 -11.31 -10.84 -3.19
CA GLY A 251 -11.41 -12.02 -2.32
C GLY A 251 -12.76 -12.74 -2.44
N ASP A 252 -12.94 -13.53 -3.48
CA ASP A 252 -13.96 -14.56 -3.56
C ASP A 252 -13.39 -15.77 -4.31
N LEU A 253 -13.11 -16.84 -3.55
CA LEU A 253 -12.47 -18.09 -3.99
C LEU A 253 -13.32 -18.92 -4.98
N ASN A 254 -14.37 -18.34 -5.58
CA ASN A 254 -15.26 -18.99 -6.54
C ASN A 254 -15.09 -18.51 -7.99
N SER A 255 -14.17 -17.59 -8.27
CA SER A 255 -13.82 -17.18 -9.64
C SER A 255 -12.33 -17.44 -9.86
N GLY A 256 -11.99 -18.22 -10.90
CA GLY A 256 -10.65 -18.75 -11.12
C GLY A 256 -9.52 -17.73 -10.95
N SER A 257 -8.48 -18.13 -10.21
CA SER A 257 -7.26 -17.35 -10.03
C SER A 257 -6.56 -17.17 -11.37
N HIS A 258 -6.72 -16.00 -11.99
CA HIS A 258 -5.98 -15.64 -13.20
C HIS A 258 -4.64 -15.01 -12.79
N ILE A 259 -3.55 -15.60 -13.29
CA ILE A 259 -2.21 -15.01 -13.17
C ILE A 259 -2.11 -13.93 -14.24
N SER A 260 -2.05 -12.68 -13.80
CA SER A 260 -1.82 -11.53 -14.67
C SER A 260 -0.34 -11.17 -14.65
N GLY A 261 0.22 -10.91 -15.83
CA GLY A 261 1.58 -10.41 -15.98
C GLY A 261 1.57 -8.91 -16.28
N ALA A 262 2.67 -8.24 -16.00
CA ALA A 262 2.88 -6.87 -16.40
C ALA A 262 4.35 -6.55 -16.56
N LYS A 263 4.69 -5.69 -17.53
CA LYS A 263 6.06 -5.25 -17.79
C LYS A 263 6.11 -3.72 -17.83
N TYR A 264 7.12 -3.14 -17.18
CA TYR A 264 7.24 -1.69 -16.98
C TYR A 264 8.71 -1.24 -17.00
N CYS A 265 8.93 0.05 -17.24
CA CYS A 265 10.16 0.73 -16.81
C CYS A 265 10.01 1.11 -15.33
N THR A 266 11.06 0.93 -14.52
CA THR A 266 11.08 1.31 -13.09
C THR A 266 12.45 1.81 -12.66
N ASN A 267 12.55 2.51 -11.53
CA ASN A 267 13.82 2.86 -10.90
C ASN A 267 14.06 2.14 -9.56
N ARG A 268 12.99 1.64 -8.92
CA ARG A 268 13.05 0.96 -7.63
C ARG A 268 11.83 0.06 -7.49
N ALA A 269 12.03 -1.13 -6.93
CA ALA A 269 10.97 -2.09 -6.67
C ALA A 269 9.92 -1.50 -5.69
N ILE A 270 8.89 -0.89 -6.28
CA ILE A 270 7.60 -0.59 -5.70
C ILE A 270 6.64 -1.57 -6.38
N SER A 271 5.71 -2.16 -5.62
CA SER A 271 4.78 -3.11 -6.22
C SER A 271 3.98 -2.41 -7.34
N PRO A 272 3.89 -2.98 -8.54
CA PRO A 272 3.20 -2.33 -9.64
C PRO A 272 1.68 -2.50 -9.60
N PHE A 273 1.14 -3.28 -8.66
CA PHE A 273 -0.30 -3.49 -8.55
C PHE A 273 -0.92 -2.35 -7.71
N PRO A 274 -1.79 -1.49 -8.27
CA PRO A 274 -2.34 -0.33 -7.56
C PRO A 274 -3.20 -0.67 -6.33
N ARG A 275 -3.73 -1.89 -6.21
CA ARG A 275 -4.32 -2.42 -4.96
C ARG A 275 -3.32 -2.57 -3.82
N LEU A 276 -2.02 -2.45 -4.11
CA LEU A 276 -0.96 -2.32 -3.14
C LEU A 276 -0.70 -0.88 -2.71
N TYR A 277 -1.31 0.14 -3.32
CA TYR A 277 -1.06 1.57 -3.02
C TYR A 277 -2.30 2.35 -2.55
N TYR A 278 -3.50 2.02 -3.05
CA TYR A 278 -4.73 2.72 -2.70
C TYR A 278 -5.79 1.75 -2.13
N CYS A 279 -6.63 2.28 -1.24
CA CYS A 279 -7.67 1.57 -0.49
C CYS A 279 -8.74 0.98 -1.40
#